data_AF-A0A960N436-F1
#
_entry.id   AF-A0A960N436-F1
#
_cell.length_a   1.000
_cell.length_b   1.000
_cell.length_c   1.000
_cell.angle_alpha   90.00
_cell.angle_beta   90.00
_cell.angle_gamma   90.00
#
_symmetry.space_group_name_H-M   'P 1'
#
loop_
_entity.id
_entity.type
_entity.pdbx_description
1 polymer ?
#
loop_
_entity_poly.entity_id
_entity_poly.type
_entity_poly.pdbx_seq_one_letter_code
_entity_poly.pdbx_strand_id
1 'polypeptide(L)'
;LGYPAGLEESKSLGYRCDSKKASSRWVQIDLEESMPISEIRLIPANPPGAVPDPTLEFPQQFRVEISDSPDMRQADPVVKVVPGQLPKPGNNAVIFPIPNGYGRYVRLTVERRNEGPLSFALAEMQVFSENQNVALGKKVTAEESADGNGWSRKALVDGFGSRNRLSGFPEWISSLSKRGELIREWGENEQQRIELVESTVSRGIRWISSGAGGLVLLVIVSLARGRARRRKDLEALRQQIASDLHDDIGSNLSSIALLAELGSSEADEPDLVREELTEIKRTADKTVESMR
;
A
#
# COMPACT_ATOMS: atom_id res chain seq x y z
N LEU A 1 -9.25 -9.46 -22.82
CA LEU A 1 -8.83 -8.06 -23.07
C LEU A 1 -9.98 -7.05 -22.94
N GLY A 2 -11.24 -7.48 -22.72
CA GLY A 2 -12.34 -6.54 -22.50
C GLY A 2 -12.71 -5.78 -23.78
N TYR A 3 -13.72 -4.92 -23.72
CA TYR A 3 -14.04 -3.98 -24.80
C TYR A 3 -13.08 -2.77 -24.78
N PRO A 4 -12.93 -2.06 -25.92
CA PRO A 4 -12.06 -0.89 -26.02
C PRO A 4 -12.58 0.30 -25.20
N ALA A 5 -12.27 0.32 -23.91
CA ALA A 5 -12.66 1.38 -22.97
C ALA A 5 -11.68 2.55 -22.99
N GLY A 6 -12.19 3.76 -23.20
CA GLY A 6 -11.48 5.02 -23.04
C GLY A 6 -11.38 5.46 -21.57
N LEU A 7 -10.85 6.66 -21.34
CA LEU A 7 -10.61 7.21 -19.99
C LEU A 7 -11.82 7.96 -19.40
N GLU A 8 -12.73 8.43 -20.23
CA GLU A 8 -13.93 9.15 -19.79
C GLU A 8 -14.89 8.19 -19.08
N GLU A 9 -15.29 8.52 -17.86
CA GLU A 9 -16.26 7.73 -17.08
C GLU A 9 -17.67 7.84 -17.67
N SER A 10 -18.40 6.73 -17.66
CA SER A 10 -19.78 6.69 -18.11
C SER A 10 -20.73 7.24 -17.05
N LYS A 11 -21.70 8.04 -17.51
CA LYS A 11 -22.83 8.51 -16.69
C LYS A 11 -24.03 7.56 -16.75
N SER A 12 -23.99 6.59 -17.67
CA SER A 12 -25.04 5.62 -17.93
C SER A 12 -24.54 4.19 -17.70
N LEU A 13 -25.45 3.29 -17.35
CA LEU A 13 -25.17 1.86 -17.21
C LEU A 13 -25.49 1.08 -18.49
N GLY A 14 -26.31 1.66 -19.36
CA GLY A 14 -26.80 1.07 -20.60
C GLY A 14 -28.33 0.97 -20.63
N TYR A 15 -28.83 0.01 -21.40
CA TYR A 15 -30.24 -0.38 -21.47
C TYR A 15 -30.50 -1.66 -20.69
N ARG A 16 -31.63 -1.68 -19.99
CA ARG A 16 -32.11 -2.86 -19.25
C ARG A 16 -33.61 -3.04 -19.45
N CYS A 17 -33.99 -4.28 -19.71
CA CYS A 17 -35.36 -4.74 -19.72
C CYS A 17 -35.58 -5.64 -18.49
N ASP A 18 -36.69 -5.45 -17.78
CA ASP A 18 -37.14 -6.33 -16.70
C ASP A 18 -38.65 -6.55 -16.85
N SER A 19 -39.03 -7.75 -17.29
CA SER A 19 -40.41 -8.10 -17.58
C SER A 19 -40.86 -9.31 -16.77
N LYS A 20 -41.90 -9.17 -15.95
CA LYS A 20 -42.35 -10.26 -15.05
C LYS A 20 -43.12 -11.38 -15.74
N LYS A 21 -43.72 -11.13 -16.93
CA LYS A 21 -44.68 -12.05 -17.57
C LYS A 21 -44.49 -12.23 -19.08
N ALA A 22 -43.41 -11.70 -19.67
CA ALA A 22 -43.22 -11.76 -21.11
C ALA A 22 -42.40 -13.00 -21.54
N SER A 23 -42.82 -13.64 -22.63
CA SER A 23 -42.07 -14.72 -23.29
C SER A 23 -40.95 -14.19 -24.20
N SER A 24 -41.12 -12.98 -24.73
CA SER A 24 -40.15 -12.27 -25.56
C SER A 24 -40.26 -10.77 -25.35
N ARG A 25 -39.16 -10.05 -25.56
CA ARG A 25 -39.09 -8.58 -25.57
C ARG A 25 -38.09 -8.13 -26.61
N TRP A 26 -38.35 -6.99 -27.23
CA TRP A 26 -37.42 -6.42 -28.20
C TRP A 26 -37.04 -4.97 -27.91
N VAL A 27 -35.85 -4.63 -28.41
CA VAL A 27 -35.33 -3.27 -28.53
C VAL A 27 -34.88 -3.05 -29.97
N GLN A 28 -35.14 -1.85 -30.50
CA GLN A 28 -34.95 -1.50 -31.90
C GLN A 28 -34.28 -0.15 -32.03
N ILE A 29 -33.38 -0.05 -33.00
CA ILE A 29 -32.68 1.16 -33.38
C ILE A 29 -33.21 1.59 -34.76
N ASP A 30 -33.61 2.86 -34.89
CA ASP A 30 -33.94 3.50 -36.16
C ASP A 30 -32.71 4.24 -36.68
N LEU A 31 -32.09 3.74 -37.76
CA LEU A 31 -30.92 4.36 -38.40
C LEU A 31 -31.28 5.62 -39.23
N GLU A 32 -32.57 5.99 -39.28
CA GLU A 32 -33.18 7.10 -40.00
C GLU A 32 -33.28 6.90 -41.53
N GLU A 33 -32.30 6.22 -42.13
CA GLU A 33 -32.27 5.87 -43.55
C GLU A 33 -31.82 4.42 -43.77
N SER A 34 -32.19 3.86 -44.92
CA SER A 34 -31.78 2.52 -45.33
C SER A 34 -30.35 2.53 -45.84
N MET A 35 -29.49 1.71 -45.24
CA MET A 35 -28.05 1.72 -45.51
C MET A 35 -27.45 0.32 -45.41
N PRO A 36 -26.27 0.09 -46.01
CA PRO A 36 -25.54 -1.16 -45.83
C PRO A 36 -25.07 -1.31 -44.38
N ILE A 37 -25.20 -2.52 -43.83
CA ILE A 37 -24.78 -2.89 -42.48
C ILE A 37 -23.79 -4.04 -42.60
N SER A 38 -22.56 -3.82 -42.15
CA SER A 38 -21.47 -4.78 -42.24
C SER A 38 -21.27 -5.58 -40.95
N GLU A 39 -21.61 -5.01 -39.80
CA GLU A 39 -21.33 -5.63 -38.51
C GLU A 39 -22.25 -5.10 -37.40
N ILE A 40 -22.64 -5.97 -36.47
CA ILE A 40 -23.33 -5.59 -35.24
C ILE A 40 -22.51 -6.03 -34.04
N ARG A 41 -22.33 -5.15 -33.07
CA ARG A 41 -21.65 -5.45 -31.80
C ARG A 41 -22.60 -5.28 -30.63
N LEU A 42 -22.63 -6.26 -29.75
CA LEU A 42 -23.34 -6.20 -28.47
C LEU A 42 -22.31 -6.09 -27.34
N ILE A 43 -22.41 -5.02 -26.56
CA ILE A 43 -21.54 -4.79 -25.41
C ILE A 43 -22.29 -5.21 -24.14
N PRO A 44 -21.79 -6.19 -23.38
CA PRO A 44 -22.42 -6.61 -22.13
C PRO A 44 -22.48 -5.46 -21.12
N ALA A 45 -23.59 -5.37 -20.38
CA ALA A 45 -23.68 -4.45 -19.25
C ALA A 45 -22.74 -4.90 -18.12
N ASN A 46 -21.97 -3.98 -17.54
CA ASN A 46 -21.10 -4.23 -16.41
C ASN A 46 -21.21 -3.10 -15.37
N PRO A 47 -22.37 -2.95 -14.72
CA PRO A 47 -22.55 -1.94 -13.70
C PRO A 47 -21.63 -2.21 -12.50
N PRO A 48 -21.21 -1.18 -11.74
CA PRO A 48 -20.25 -1.34 -10.63
C PRO A 48 -20.64 -2.40 -9.58
N GLY A 49 -21.94 -2.66 -9.40
CA GLY A 49 -22.47 -3.67 -8.48
C GLY A 49 -22.55 -5.10 -9.02
N ALA A 50 -22.20 -5.38 -10.28
CA ALA A 50 -22.34 -6.70 -10.92
C ALA A 50 -21.27 -7.73 -10.52
N VAL A 51 -20.54 -7.51 -9.43
CA VAL A 51 -19.54 -8.48 -8.91
C VAL A 51 -20.31 -9.69 -8.35
N PRO A 52 -19.98 -10.94 -8.76
CA PRO A 52 -18.74 -11.40 -9.37
C PRO A 52 -18.77 -11.62 -10.90
N ASP A 53 -19.91 -11.54 -11.57
CA ASP A 53 -20.04 -11.85 -13.01
C ASP A 53 -20.89 -10.78 -13.75
N PRO A 54 -20.27 -9.92 -14.58
CA PRO A 54 -20.97 -8.90 -15.36
C PRO A 54 -21.92 -9.49 -16.42
N THR A 55 -21.83 -10.79 -16.73
CA THR A 55 -22.68 -11.42 -17.76
C THR A 55 -24.03 -11.91 -17.26
N LEU A 56 -24.38 -11.67 -15.99
CA LEU A 56 -25.60 -12.23 -15.39
C LEU A 56 -26.86 -11.88 -16.20
N GLU A 57 -26.92 -10.68 -16.76
CA GLU A 57 -28.06 -10.17 -17.53
C GLU A 57 -27.80 -10.13 -19.04
N PHE A 58 -26.70 -10.68 -19.54
CA PHE A 58 -26.47 -10.75 -20.98
C PHE A 58 -27.38 -11.84 -21.61
N PRO A 59 -28.13 -11.54 -22.68
CA PRO A 59 -29.06 -12.49 -23.25
C PRO A 59 -28.32 -13.69 -23.88
N GLN A 60 -28.72 -14.91 -23.53
CA GLN A 60 -28.15 -16.16 -24.09
C GLN A 60 -29.00 -16.78 -25.20
N GLN A 61 -30.19 -16.23 -25.44
CA GLN A 61 -31.08 -16.59 -26.53
C GLN A 61 -31.68 -15.31 -27.10
N PHE A 62 -31.32 -15.00 -28.33
CA PHE A 62 -31.80 -13.82 -29.00
C PHE A 62 -31.65 -13.94 -30.50
N ARG A 63 -32.31 -13.05 -31.22
CA ARG A 63 -32.13 -12.87 -32.65
C ARG A 63 -32.01 -11.39 -32.97
N VAL A 64 -31.24 -11.09 -34.01
CA VAL A 64 -31.13 -9.75 -34.57
C VAL A 64 -31.69 -9.77 -35.98
N GLU A 65 -32.50 -8.78 -36.26
CA GLU A 65 -33.25 -8.63 -37.50
C GLU A 65 -33.04 -7.25 -38.09
N ILE A 66 -32.96 -7.18 -39.41
CA ILE A 66 -32.85 -5.93 -40.17
C ILE A 66 -34.08 -5.77 -41.06
N SER A 67 -34.65 -4.57 -41.12
CA SER A 67 -35.79 -4.28 -42.00
C SER A 67 -35.80 -2.82 -42.43
N ASP A 68 -36.46 -2.51 -43.55
CA ASP A 68 -36.77 -1.14 -43.94
C ASP A 68 -38.05 -0.61 -43.30
N SER A 69 -38.86 -1.47 -42.68
CA SER A 69 -40.12 -1.09 -42.04
C SER A 69 -40.02 -1.13 -40.51
N PRO A 70 -40.57 -0.13 -39.79
CA PRO A 70 -40.47 -0.04 -38.33
C PRO A 70 -41.20 -1.17 -37.60
N ASP A 71 -42.18 -1.80 -38.26
CA ASP A 71 -42.93 -2.94 -37.75
C ASP A 71 -42.30 -4.30 -38.09
N MET A 72 -41.11 -4.30 -38.71
CA MET A 72 -40.37 -5.50 -39.09
C MET A 72 -41.10 -6.41 -40.09
N ARG A 73 -41.95 -5.82 -40.94
CA ARG A 73 -42.48 -6.54 -42.12
C ARG A 73 -41.30 -6.91 -43.03
N GLN A 74 -41.23 -8.18 -43.43
CA GLN A 74 -40.17 -8.72 -44.29
C GLN A 74 -38.76 -8.52 -43.71
N ALA A 75 -38.63 -8.57 -42.38
CA ALA A 75 -37.33 -8.49 -41.75
C ALA A 75 -36.41 -9.66 -42.14
N ASP A 76 -35.16 -9.36 -42.43
CA ASP A 76 -34.11 -10.34 -42.68
C ASP A 76 -33.43 -10.73 -41.37
N PRO A 77 -33.48 -12.00 -40.95
CA PRO A 77 -32.84 -12.44 -39.73
C PRO A 77 -31.35 -12.68 -39.93
N VAL A 78 -30.55 -11.70 -39.54
CA VAL A 78 -29.09 -11.70 -39.71
C VAL A 78 -28.34 -12.45 -38.61
N VAL A 79 -28.90 -12.55 -37.41
CA VAL A 79 -28.29 -13.29 -36.28
C VAL A 79 -29.36 -14.09 -35.56
N LYS A 80 -29.05 -15.35 -35.25
CA LYS A 80 -29.86 -16.19 -34.36
C LYS A 80 -28.93 -16.94 -33.41
N VAL A 81 -29.09 -16.69 -32.12
CA VAL A 81 -28.35 -17.35 -31.05
C VAL A 81 -29.32 -18.20 -30.25
N VAL A 82 -28.99 -19.49 -30.12
CA VAL A 82 -29.71 -20.41 -29.23
C VAL A 82 -28.94 -20.68 -27.94
N PRO A 83 -29.59 -21.12 -26.85
CA PRO A 83 -28.92 -21.37 -25.59
C PRO A 83 -27.77 -22.38 -25.73
N GLY A 84 -26.62 -22.03 -25.16
CA GLY A 84 -25.39 -22.84 -25.20
C GLY A 84 -24.53 -22.63 -26.46
N GLN A 85 -25.01 -21.88 -27.46
CA GLN A 85 -24.23 -21.59 -28.67
C GLN A 85 -23.15 -20.53 -28.41
N LEU A 86 -23.43 -19.54 -27.55
CA LEU A 86 -22.46 -18.53 -27.15
C LEU A 86 -21.99 -18.80 -25.72
N PRO A 87 -20.66 -18.85 -25.47
CA PRO A 87 -20.14 -18.79 -24.12
C PRO A 87 -20.46 -17.43 -23.50
N LYS A 88 -20.49 -17.37 -22.17
CA LYS A 88 -20.64 -16.10 -21.44
C LYS A 88 -19.53 -15.13 -21.88
N PRO A 89 -19.86 -13.93 -22.39
CA PRO A 89 -18.87 -13.06 -23.02
C PRO A 89 -17.90 -12.37 -22.06
N GLY A 90 -18.12 -12.48 -20.74
CA GLY A 90 -17.44 -11.67 -19.73
C GLY A 90 -17.64 -10.18 -20.00
N ASN A 91 -16.53 -9.45 -20.04
CA ASN A 91 -16.47 -8.04 -20.42
C ASN A 91 -16.13 -7.83 -21.91
N ASN A 92 -16.22 -8.85 -22.75
CA ASN A 92 -15.85 -8.71 -24.16
C ASN A 92 -17.09 -8.35 -25.00
N ALA A 93 -16.87 -7.56 -26.05
CA ALA A 93 -17.88 -7.31 -27.06
C ALA A 93 -18.21 -8.61 -27.81
N VAL A 94 -19.48 -8.87 -28.07
CA VAL A 94 -19.93 -9.95 -28.95
C VAL A 94 -20.15 -9.36 -30.34
N ILE A 95 -19.39 -9.86 -31.32
CA ILE A 95 -19.31 -9.27 -32.66
C ILE A 95 -19.94 -10.22 -33.67
N PHE A 96 -20.83 -9.70 -34.50
CA PHE A 96 -21.49 -10.43 -35.58
C PHE A 96 -21.23 -9.72 -36.91
N PRO A 97 -20.35 -10.28 -37.77
CA PRO A 97 -20.22 -9.84 -39.15
C PRO A 97 -21.49 -10.19 -39.94
N ILE A 98 -21.97 -9.24 -40.76
CA ILE A 98 -23.21 -9.38 -41.52
C ILE A 98 -22.89 -9.18 -43.01
N PRO A 99 -22.65 -10.28 -43.74
CA PRO A 99 -22.44 -10.18 -45.17
C PRO A 99 -23.75 -9.78 -45.86
N ASN A 100 -23.73 -8.67 -46.60
CA ASN A 100 -24.88 -8.14 -47.36
C ASN A 100 -26.07 -7.66 -46.51
N GLY A 101 -25.84 -7.21 -45.27
CA GLY A 101 -26.88 -6.56 -44.48
C GLY A 101 -27.30 -5.25 -45.13
N TYR A 102 -28.61 -5.03 -45.29
CA TYR A 102 -29.15 -3.77 -45.78
C TYR A 102 -30.49 -3.48 -45.12
N GLY A 103 -30.65 -2.28 -44.59
CA GLY A 103 -31.93 -1.80 -44.08
C GLY A 103 -31.81 -0.58 -43.19
N ARG A 104 -32.93 -0.15 -42.63
CA ARG A 104 -33.03 1.04 -41.79
C ARG A 104 -33.19 0.74 -40.30
N TYR A 105 -33.91 -0.31 -39.97
CA TYR A 105 -34.25 -0.69 -38.61
C TYR A 105 -33.48 -1.94 -38.22
N VAL A 106 -32.85 -1.91 -37.06
CA VAL A 106 -32.16 -3.06 -36.48
C VAL A 106 -32.83 -3.39 -35.16
N ARG A 107 -33.39 -4.60 -35.04
CA ARG A 107 -34.10 -5.06 -33.83
C ARG A 107 -33.37 -6.24 -33.21
N LEU A 108 -33.12 -6.14 -31.92
CA LEU A 108 -32.74 -7.25 -31.06
C LEU A 108 -33.99 -7.76 -30.36
N THR A 109 -34.32 -9.03 -30.58
CA THR A 109 -35.41 -9.72 -29.90
C THR A 109 -34.81 -10.77 -28.97
N VAL A 110 -35.07 -10.64 -27.68
CA VAL A 110 -34.65 -11.60 -26.65
C VAL A 110 -35.85 -12.49 -26.32
N GLU A 111 -35.62 -13.79 -26.41
CA GLU A 111 -36.63 -14.81 -26.13
C GLU A 111 -36.18 -15.64 -24.94
N ARG A 112 -37.13 -16.11 -24.15
CA ARG A 112 -36.83 -16.97 -23.00
C ARG A 112 -37.32 -18.39 -23.22
N ARG A 113 -36.71 -19.34 -22.50
CA ARG A 113 -37.01 -20.78 -22.59
C ARG A 113 -38.04 -21.29 -21.57
N ASN A 114 -37.99 -20.86 -20.31
CA ASN A 114 -38.74 -21.51 -19.19
C ASN A 114 -39.48 -20.50 -18.33
N GLU A 115 -40.67 -20.79 -17.76
CA GLU A 115 -41.35 -20.20 -16.55
C GLU A 115 -40.65 -19.02 -15.77
N GLY A 116 -41.19 -17.78 -15.64
CA GLY A 116 -40.57 -16.70 -14.83
C GLY A 116 -40.33 -15.31 -15.48
N PRO A 117 -39.58 -14.40 -14.82
CA PRO A 117 -39.24 -13.08 -15.37
C PRO A 117 -38.25 -13.19 -16.54
N LEU A 118 -38.35 -12.26 -17.49
CA LEU A 118 -37.38 -12.03 -18.57
C LEU A 118 -36.67 -10.72 -18.29
N SER A 119 -35.41 -10.81 -17.87
CA SER A 119 -34.52 -9.66 -17.73
C SER A 119 -33.31 -9.81 -18.63
N PHE A 120 -32.90 -8.71 -19.25
CA PHE A 120 -31.62 -8.61 -19.95
C PHE A 120 -31.12 -7.17 -19.97
N ALA A 121 -29.80 -7.02 -20.07
CA ALA A 121 -29.14 -5.74 -20.11
C ALA A 121 -27.98 -5.72 -21.10
N LEU A 122 -27.83 -4.59 -21.77
CA LEU A 122 -26.72 -4.29 -22.66
C LEU A 122 -26.16 -2.91 -22.29
N ALA A 123 -24.84 -2.79 -22.25
CA ALA A 123 -24.22 -1.47 -22.11
C ALA A 123 -24.45 -0.66 -23.39
N GLU A 124 -24.23 -1.27 -24.55
CA GLU A 124 -24.31 -0.62 -25.85
C GLU A 124 -24.63 -1.67 -26.94
N MET A 125 -25.34 -1.26 -27.98
CA MET A 125 -25.49 -1.99 -29.24
C MET A 125 -25.01 -1.10 -30.38
N GLN A 126 -23.92 -1.50 -31.01
CA GLN A 126 -23.31 -0.77 -32.12
C GLN A 126 -23.70 -1.43 -33.44
N VAL A 127 -24.03 -0.60 -34.43
CA VAL A 127 -24.29 -1.03 -35.80
C VAL A 127 -23.28 -0.34 -36.68
N PHE A 128 -22.49 -1.11 -37.42
CA PHE A 128 -21.45 -0.59 -38.29
C PHE A 128 -21.87 -0.65 -39.75
N SER A 129 -21.61 0.44 -40.44
CA SER A 129 -21.50 0.48 -41.89
C SER A 129 -20.02 0.71 -42.20
N GLU A 130 -19.38 -0.26 -42.86
CA GLU A 130 -17.93 -0.31 -43.03
C GLU A 130 -17.18 -0.19 -41.70
N ASN A 131 -16.58 0.97 -41.40
CA ASN A 131 -15.80 1.24 -40.20
C ASN A 131 -16.42 2.34 -39.30
N GLN A 132 -17.66 2.74 -39.56
CA GLN A 132 -18.36 3.77 -38.81
C GLN A 132 -19.55 3.19 -38.02
N ASN A 133 -19.63 3.50 -36.73
CA ASN A 133 -20.82 3.18 -35.92
C ASN A 133 -21.96 4.14 -36.31
N VAL A 134 -22.92 3.65 -37.10
CA VAL A 134 -24.08 4.40 -37.61
C VAL A 134 -25.24 4.46 -36.61
N ALA A 135 -25.22 3.63 -35.56
CA ALA A 135 -26.23 3.64 -34.51
C ALA A 135 -26.02 4.76 -33.47
N LEU A 136 -24.84 5.38 -33.41
CA LEU A 136 -24.47 6.35 -32.38
C LEU A 136 -25.46 7.53 -32.32
N GLY A 137 -26.08 7.73 -31.16
CA GLY A 137 -27.04 8.81 -30.90
C GLY A 137 -28.39 8.67 -31.62
N LYS A 138 -28.63 7.55 -32.31
CA LYS A 138 -29.88 7.30 -33.05
C LYS A 138 -31.06 7.02 -32.12
N LYS A 139 -32.26 7.01 -32.69
CA LYS A 139 -33.49 6.79 -31.93
C LYS A 139 -33.65 5.32 -31.57
N VAL A 140 -33.85 5.05 -30.28
CA VAL A 140 -34.11 3.70 -29.75
C VAL A 140 -35.57 3.58 -29.29
N THR A 141 -36.25 2.53 -29.76
CA THR A 141 -37.58 2.13 -29.31
C THR A 141 -37.51 0.74 -28.67
N ALA A 142 -38.31 0.49 -27.64
CA ALA A 142 -38.36 -0.81 -26.97
C ALA A 142 -39.76 -1.05 -26.43
N GLU A 143 -40.17 -2.30 -26.31
CA GLU A 143 -41.47 -2.65 -25.69
C GLU A 143 -41.48 -2.39 -24.19
N GLU A 144 -40.32 -2.55 -23.54
CA GLU A 144 -40.15 -2.37 -22.11
C GLU A 144 -38.75 -1.81 -21.84
N SER A 145 -38.65 -0.96 -20.82
CA SER A 145 -37.38 -0.41 -20.35
C SER A 145 -37.48 -0.10 -18.87
N ALA A 146 -36.48 -0.54 -18.11
CA ALA A 146 -36.34 -0.21 -16.70
C ALA A 146 -35.57 1.11 -16.56
N ASP A 147 -36.15 2.22 -17.01
CA ASP A 147 -35.53 3.55 -17.00
C ASP A 147 -35.33 4.05 -15.54
N GLY A 148 -34.15 4.57 -15.21
CA GLY A 148 -33.80 5.10 -13.88
C GLY A 148 -32.49 4.50 -13.32
N ASN A 149 -31.91 5.14 -12.30
CA ASN A 149 -30.66 4.70 -11.66
C ASN A 149 -29.49 4.43 -12.64
N GLY A 150 -29.35 5.27 -13.66
CA GLY A 150 -28.33 5.14 -14.71
C GLY A 150 -28.74 4.30 -15.92
N TRP A 151 -29.87 3.61 -15.89
CA TRP A 151 -30.42 2.87 -17.03
C TRP A 151 -31.31 3.76 -17.89
N SER A 152 -31.17 3.67 -19.22
CA SER A 152 -32.10 4.32 -20.15
C SER A 152 -32.06 3.69 -21.54
N ARG A 153 -33.14 3.84 -22.31
CA ARG A 153 -33.16 3.46 -23.74
C ARG A 153 -32.10 4.16 -24.58
N LYS A 154 -31.84 5.45 -24.30
CA LYS A 154 -30.86 6.24 -25.05
C LYS A 154 -29.43 5.78 -24.80
N ALA A 155 -29.18 5.18 -23.64
CA ALA A 155 -27.87 4.66 -23.27
C ALA A 155 -27.49 3.37 -24.01
N LEU A 156 -28.38 2.80 -24.85
CA LEU A 156 -28.01 1.67 -25.71
C LEU A 156 -27.09 2.09 -26.86
N VAL A 157 -27.10 3.37 -27.22
CA VAL A 157 -26.39 3.91 -28.39
C VAL A 157 -25.67 5.22 -28.07
N ASP A 158 -25.27 5.42 -26.82
CA ASP A 158 -24.63 6.67 -26.38
C ASP A 158 -23.11 6.67 -26.58
N GLY A 159 -22.54 5.54 -27.00
CA GLY A 159 -21.11 5.36 -27.19
C GLY A 159 -20.36 5.07 -25.89
N PHE A 160 -21.05 4.68 -24.81
CA PHE A 160 -20.45 4.33 -23.54
C PHE A 160 -20.71 2.87 -23.17
N GLY A 161 -19.70 2.25 -22.54
CA GLY A 161 -19.93 1.06 -21.72
C GLY A 161 -20.53 1.47 -20.37
N SER A 162 -20.89 0.51 -19.52
CA SER A 162 -21.42 0.81 -18.18
C SER A 162 -20.45 1.53 -17.23
N ARG A 163 -19.18 1.69 -17.61
CA ARG A 163 -18.13 2.30 -16.79
C ARG A 163 -17.37 3.41 -17.50
N ASN A 164 -17.11 3.24 -18.80
CA ASN A 164 -16.23 4.13 -19.55
C ASN A 164 -16.73 4.28 -20.99
N ARG A 165 -16.35 5.39 -21.63
CA ARG A 165 -16.59 5.62 -23.05
C ARG A 165 -16.00 4.51 -23.91
N LEU A 166 -16.72 4.09 -24.95
CA LEU A 166 -16.20 3.17 -25.95
C LEU A 166 -15.32 3.95 -26.92
N SER A 167 -14.06 3.55 -27.00
CA SER A 167 -13.08 4.13 -27.92
C SER A 167 -13.04 3.36 -29.23
N GLY A 168 -12.69 4.05 -30.32
CA GLY A 168 -12.41 3.39 -31.60
C GLY A 168 -11.20 2.47 -31.50
N PHE A 169 -11.14 1.44 -32.34
CA PHE A 169 -10.04 0.46 -32.33
C PHE A 169 -8.63 1.09 -32.43
N PRO A 170 -8.38 2.12 -33.28
CA PRO A 170 -7.06 2.77 -33.34
C PRO A 170 -6.68 3.51 -32.06
N GLU A 171 -7.64 4.22 -31.46
CA GLU A 171 -7.45 4.97 -30.21
C GLU A 171 -7.18 4.02 -29.04
N TRP A 172 -7.88 2.88 -29.00
CA TRP A 172 -7.65 1.84 -28.01
C TRP A 172 -6.26 1.22 -28.10
N ILE A 173 -5.77 0.89 -29.31
CA ILE A 173 -4.40 0.38 -29.49
C ILE A 173 -3.36 1.42 -29.04
N SER A 174 -3.55 2.70 -29.38
CA SER A 174 -2.66 3.77 -28.92
C SER A 174 -2.68 3.97 -27.39
N SER A 175 -3.84 3.75 -26.77
CA SER A 175 -4.00 3.80 -25.31
C SER A 175 -3.33 2.60 -24.63
N LEU A 176 -3.38 1.42 -25.25
CA LEU A 176 -2.69 0.23 -24.78
C LEU A 176 -1.16 0.36 -24.88
N SER A 177 -0.64 0.91 -25.99
CA SER A 177 0.80 1.18 -26.11
C SER A 177 1.25 2.20 -25.06
N LYS A 178 0.45 3.25 -24.81
CA LYS A 178 0.76 4.24 -23.76
C LYS A 178 0.76 3.63 -22.36
N ARG A 179 -0.18 2.73 -22.05
CA ARG A 179 -0.16 1.97 -20.78
C ARG A 179 1.07 1.08 -20.67
N GLY A 180 1.47 0.42 -21.76
CA GLY A 180 2.68 -0.40 -21.80
C GLY A 180 3.95 0.43 -21.51
N GLU A 181 4.07 1.61 -22.13
CA GLU A 181 5.15 2.56 -21.83
C GLU A 181 5.15 2.97 -20.36
N LEU A 182 4.00 3.35 -19.81
CA LEU A 182 3.88 3.79 -18.41
C LEU A 182 4.20 2.66 -17.43
N ILE A 183 3.79 1.42 -17.70
CA ILE A 183 4.15 0.26 -16.87
C ILE A 183 5.67 0.04 -16.88
N ARG A 184 6.31 0.21 -18.04
CA ARG A 184 7.76 0.10 -18.18
C ARG A 184 8.48 1.21 -17.42
N GLU A 185 8.02 2.46 -17.58
CA GLU A 185 8.54 3.61 -16.85
C GLU A 185 8.36 3.46 -15.33
N TRP A 186 7.23 2.89 -14.89
CA TRP A 186 6.98 2.62 -13.48
C TRP A 186 7.93 1.54 -12.93
N GLY A 187 8.19 0.48 -13.71
CA GLY A 187 9.19 -0.53 -13.37
C GLY A 187 10.62 0.02 -13.29
N GLU A 188 11.00 0.93 -14.20
CA GLU A 188 12.30 1.60 -14.21
C GLU A 188 12.45 2.57 -13.01
N ASN A 189 11.41 3.31 -12.65
CA ASN A 189 11.42 4.21 -11.50
C ASN A 189 11.44 3.48 -10.15
N GLU A 190 10.82 2.30 -10.06
CA GLU A 190 10.87 1.49 -8.83
C GLU A 190 12.28 0.92 -8.60
N GLN A 191 12.99 0.54 -9.67
CA GLN A 191 14.40 0.19 -9.60
C GLN A 191 15.26 1.35 -9.07
N GLN A 192 15.03 2.57 -9.58
CA GLN A 192 15.73 3.77 -9.09
C GLN A 192 15.43 4.04 -7.61
N ARG A 193 14.18 3.84 -7.17
CA ARG A 193 13.81 3.98 -5.74
C ARG A 193 14.56 2.98 -4.86
N ILE A 194 14.66 1.71 -5.26
CA ILE A 194 15.37 0.69 -4.48
C ILE A 194 16.87 1.05 -4.36
N GLU A 195 17.49 1.51 -5.45
CA GLU A 195 18.90 1.93 -5.46
C GLU A 195 19.17 3.20 -4.62
N LEU A 196 18.25 4.18 -4.67
CA LEU A 196 18.32 5.41 -3.87
C LEU A 196 18.15 5.13 -2.37
N VAL A 197 17.24 4.20 -2.01
CA VAL A 197 17.01 3.79 -0.62
C VAL A 197 18.23 3.07 -0.06
N GLU A 198 18.83 2.14 -0.80
CA GLU A 198 20.06 1.46 -0.35
C GLU A 198 21.23 2.44 -0.12
N SER A 199 21.41 3.42 -1.00
CA SER A 199 22.51 4.37 -0.88
C SER A 199 22.33 5.39 0.25
N THR A 200 21.09 5.75 0.61
CA THR A 200 20.80 6.74 1.67
C THR A 200 20.80 6.09 3.05
N VAL A 201 20.19 4.92 3.18
CA VAL A 201 20.09 4.20 4.47
C VAL A 201 21.45 3.67 4.92
N SER A 202 22.26 3.13 4.01
CA SER A 202 23.58 2.57 4.36
C SER A 202 24.62 3.62 4.76
N ARG A 203 24.51 4.85 4.24
CA ARG A 203 25.35 5.98 4.65
C ARG A 203 24.96 6.47 6.04
N GLY A 204 23.66 6.61 6.32
CA GLY A 204 23.15 7.01 7.64
C GLY A 204 23.54 6.02 8.75
N ILE A 205 23.37 4.71 8.52
CA ILE A 205 23.72 3.67 9.49
C ILE A 205 25.21 3.70 9.86
N ARG A 206 26.09 3.91 8.87
CA ARG A 206 27.54 4.01 9.11
C ARG A 206 27.88 5.20 10.01
N TRP A 207 27.36 6.39 9.73
CA TRP A 207 27.59 7.57 10.56
C TRP A 207 27.09 7.41 12.00
N ILE A 208 25.90 6.84 12.19
CA ILE A 208 25.34 6.58 13.52
C ILE A 208 26.21 5.57 14.28
N SER A 209 26.65 4.49 13.62
CA SER A 209 27.51 3.46 14.24
C SER A 209 28.87 4.02 14.67
N SER A 210 29.49 4.87 13.85
CA SER A 210 30.76 5.52 14.18
C SER A 210 30.61 6.53 15.32
N GLY A 211 29.52 7.31 15.34
CA GLY A 211 29.22 8.25 16.42
C GLY A 211 28.99 7.55 17.76
N ALA A 212 28.19 6.48 17.77
CA ALA A 212 27.96 5.67 18.97
C ALA A 212 29.26 5.03 19.50
N GLY A 213 30.09 4.49 18.61
CA GLY A 213 31.41 3.94 18.98
C GLY A 213 32.34 4.98 19.60
N GLY A 214 32.37 6.20 19.05
CA GLY A 214 33.16 7.31 19.60
C GLY A 214 32.71 7.73 21.00
N LEU A 215 31.39 7.80 21.25
CA LEU A 215 30.85 8.10 22.57
C LEU A 215 31.24 7.04 23.62
N VAL A 216 31.13 5.76 23.27
CA VAL A 216 31.54 4.66 24.15
C VAL A 216 33.03 4.75 24.48
N LEU A 217 33.88 5.01 23.48
CA LEU A 217 35.32 5.17 23.69
C LEU A 217 35.64 6.34 24.63
N LEU A 218 34.96 7.49 24.46
CA LEU A 218 35.12 8.65 25.34
C LEU A 218 34.75 8.34 26.79
N VAL A 219 33.67 7.60 27.01
CA VAL A 219 33.26 7.16 28.36
C VAL A 219 34.33 6.25 28.97
N ILE A 220 34.83 5.28 28.22
CA ILE A 220 35.89 4.36 28.68
C ILE A 220 37.15 5.14 29.06
N VAL A 221 37.60 6.07 28.21
CA VAL A 221 38.78 6.90 28.47
C VAL A 221 38.57 7.80 29.68
N SER A 222 37.38 8.39 29.84
CA SER A 222 37.02 9.22 30.99
C SER A 222 37.08 8.42 32.30
N LEU A 223 36.48 7.22 32.33
CA LEU A 223 36.52 6.33 33.49
C LEU A 223 37.95 5.86 33.81
N ALA A 224 38.76 5.53 32.80
CA ALA A 224 40.15 5.13 32.99
C ALA A 224 40.99 6.26 33.59
N ARG A 225 40.87 7.49 33.05
CA ARG A 225 41.55 8.67 33.60
C ARG A 225 41.07 8.99 35.02
N GLY A 226 39.77 8.87 35.29
CA GLY A 226 39.21 9.05 36.62
C GLY A 226 39.78 8.07 37.64
N ARG A 227 39.89 6.78 37.28
CA ARG A 227 40.53 5.76 38.13
C ARG A 227 42.01 6.06 38.36
N ALA A 228 42.73 6.50 37.32
CA ALA A 228 44.14 6.85 37.44
C ALA A 228 44.38 8.04 38.36
N ARG A 229 43.52 9.08 38.31
CA ARG A 229 43.58 10.22 39.25
C ARG A 229 43.32 9.80 40.69
N ARG A 230 42.24 9.03 40.93
CA ARG A 230 41.91 8.53 42.29
C ARG A 230 43.04 7.71 42.92
N ARG A 231 43.80 6.95 42.12
CA ARG A 231 44.98 6.22 42.62
C ARG A 231 46.07 7.17 43.10
N LYS A 232 46.38 8.21 42.34
CA LYS A 232 47.35 9.24 42.73
C LYS A 232 46.92 10.00 43.98
N ASP A 233 45.63 10.35 44.07
CA ASP A 233 45.08 11.05 45.23
C ASP A 233 45.17 10.19 46.50
N LEU A 234 44.91 8.88 46.39
CA LEU A 234 45.07 7.93 47.50
C LEU A 234 46.53 7.73 47.90
N GLU A 235 47.45 7.70 46.95
CA GLU A 235 48.89 7.63 47.23
C GLU A 235 49.38 8.87 47.98
N ALA A 236 48.94 10.06 47.56
CA ALA A 236 49.25 11.32 48.22
C ALA A 236 48.64 11.38 49.63
N LEU A 237 47.37 11.00 49.79
CA LEU A 237 46.72 10.93 51.10
C LEU A 237 47.43 9.93 52.02
N ARG A 238 47.84 8.77 51.50
CA ARG A 238 48.58 7.76 52.27
C ARG A 238 49.93 8.30 52.74
N GLN A 239 50.67 8.99 51.88
CA GLN A 239 51.95 9.61 52.25
C GLN A 239 51.77 10.69 53.30
N GLN A 240 50.74 11.53 53.15
CA GLN A 240 50.43 12.57 54.13
C GLN A 240 50.05 11.97 55.48
N ILE A 241 49.14 10.97 55.52
CA ILE A 241 48.78 10.27 56.76
C ILE A 241 50.02 9.62 57.38
N ALA A 242 50.90 9.02 56.58
CA ALA A 242 52.12 8.42 57.11
C ALA A 242 53.06 9.48 57.74
N SER A 243 53.15 10.67 57.15
CA SER A 243 53.93 11.79 57.70
C SER A 243 53.30 12.36 58.97
N ASP A 244 52.00 12.68 58.94
CA ASP A 244 51.29 13.25 60.08
C ASP A 244 51.27 12.26 61.25
N LEU A 245 51.11 10.96 60.98
CA LEU A 245 51.21 9.91 61.99
C LEU A 245 52.61 9.82 62.58
N HIS A 246 53.64 9.97 61.74
CA HIS A 246 55.04 9.94 62.18
C HIS A 246 55.34 11.12 63.13
N ASP A 247 54.84 12.31 62.80
CA ASP A 247 55.07 13.52 63.58
C ASP A 247 54.23 13.57 64.86
N ASP A 248 52.90 13.39 64.77
CA ASP A 248 51.99 13.55 65.91
C ASP A 248 52.13 12.41 66.95
N ILE A 249 52.29 11.15 66.51
CA ILE A 249 52.52 10.04 67.44
C ILE A 249 53.95 10.10 67.99
N GLY A 250 54.93 10.47 67.16
CA GLY A 250 56.33 10.62 67.58
C GLY A 250 56.50 11.68 68.67
N SER A 251 55.90 12.85 68.52
CA SER A 251 55.98 13.92 69.52
C SER A 251 55.23 13.58 70.81
N ASN A 252 54.07 12.92 70.71
CA ASN A 252 53.28 12.53 71.88
C ASN A 252 53.97 11.42 72.68
N LEU A 253 54.52 10.39 72.03
CA LEU A 253 55.29 9.35 72.71
C LEU A 253 56.57 9.89 73.35
N SER A 254 57.25 10.82 72.68
CA SER A 254 58.41 11.51 73.26
C SER A 254 58.03 12.33 74.50
N SER A 255 56.87 13.00 74.48
CA SER A 255 56.35 13.73 75.64
C SER A 255 55.99 12.78 76.79
N ILE A 256 55.38 11.62 76.49
CA ILE A 256 55.09 10.58 77.48
C ILE A 256 56.39 10.03 78.09
N ALA A 257 57.42 9.77 77.28
CA ALA A 257 58.72 9.30 77.74
C ALA A 257 59.40 10.33 78.65
N LEU A 258 59.36 11.63 78.28
CA LEU A 258 59.91 12.71 79.10
C LEU A 258 59.15 12.90 80.43
N LEU A 259 57.82 12.83 80.41
CA LEU A 259 57.00 12.93 81.63
C LEU A 259 57.22 11.73 82.55
N ALA A 260 57.35 10.53 81.99
CA ALA A 260 57.66 9.32 82.75
C ALA A 260 59.08 9.39 83.36
N GLU A 261 60.05 9.95 82.63
CA GLU A 261 61.40 10.20 83.13
C GLU A 261 61.42 11.23 84.28
N LEU A 262 60.78 12.39 84.09
CA LEU A 262 60.63 13.42 85.13
C LEU A 262 59.95 12.83 86.37
N GLY A 263 58.82 12.13 86.20
CA GLY A 263 58.11 11.47 87.29
C GLY A 263 58.96 10.42 88.02
N SER A 264 59.76 9.63 87.31
CA SER A 264 60.67 8.66 87.93
C SER A 264 61.78 9.32 88.76
N SER A 265 62.23 10.51 88.35
CA SER A 265 63.32 11.26 89.00
C SER A 265 62.87 12.06 90.22
N GLU A 266 61.61 12.48 90.27
CA GLU A 266 61.08 13.42 91.27
C GLU A 266 60.10 12.77 92.27
N ALA A 267 59.69 11.52 92.06
CA ALA A 267 58.76 10.82 92.95
C ALA A 267 59.42 10.34 94.26
N ASP A 268 58.79 10.68 95.40
CA ASP A 268 59.04 10.17 96.76
C ASP A 268 58.03 9.03 97.10
N GLU A 269 57.63 8.27 96.07
CA GLU A 269 56.62 7.20 96.08
C GLU A 269 57.26 5.79 95.97
N PRO A 270 56.57 4.71 96.43
CA PRO A 270 57.14 3.36 96.57
C PRO A 270 57.79 2.80 95.30
N ASP A 271 58.83 1.97 95.46
CA ASP A 271 59.69 1.41 94.39
C ASP A 271 58.91 0.85 93.17
N LEU A 272 57.70 0.30 93.40
CA LEU A 272 56.81 -0.20 92.35
C LEU A 272 56.39 0.88 91.32
N VAL A 273 56.16 2.13 91.74
CA VAL A 273 55.73 3.22 90.85
C VAL A 273 56.88 3.69 89.96
N ARG A 274 58.11 3.70 90.48
CA ARG A 274 59.31 3.99 89.69
C ARG A 274 59.59 2.93 88.64
N GLU A 275 59.37 1.65 88.98
CA GLU A 275 59.53 0.53 88.04
C GLU A 275 58.55 0.66 86.86
N GLU A 276 57.27 0.92 87.14
CA GLU A 276 56.22 1.12 86.13
C GLU A 276 56.48 2.34 85.22
N LEU A 277 56.88 3.50 85.79
CA LEU A 277 57.23 4.68 84.99
C LEU A 277 58.45 4.45 84.10
N THR A 278 59.43 3.69 84.58
CA THR A 278 60.60 3.31 83.79
C THR A 278 60.21 2.36 82.66
N GLU A 279 59.25 1.46 82.89
CA GLU A 279 58.72 0.58 81.85
C GLU A 279 57.89 1.34 80.79
N ILE A 280 57.09 2.33 81.20
CA ILE A 280 56.35 3.23 80.28
C ILE A 280 57.32 3.98 79.37
N LYS A 281 58.38 4.59 79.95
CA LYS A 281 59.42 5.27 79.17
C LYS A 281 60.08 4.33 78.16
N ARG A 282 60.54 3.17 78.63
CA ARG A 282 61.21 2.17 77.78
C ARG A 282 60.31 1.68 76.63
N THR A 283 59.01 1.55 76.89
CA THR A 283 58.04 1.12 75.87
C THR A 283 57.81 2.24 74.86
N ALA A 284 57.63 3.48 75.31
CA ALA A 284 57.50 4.65 74.43
C ALA A 284 58.73 4.83 73.52
N ASP A 285 59.95 4.76 74.07
CA ASP A 285 61.20 4.87 73.31
C ASP A 285 61.34 3.77 72.25
N LYS A 286 61.02 2.52 72.61
CA LYS A 286 61.03 1.39 71.67
C LYS A 286 60.00 1.56 70.56
N THR A 287 58.81 2.05 70.88
CA THR A 287 57.77 2.32 69.88
C THR A 287 58.21 3.41 68.91
N VAL A 288 58.80 4.51 69.41
CA VAL A 288 59.35 5.59 68.58
C VAL A 288 60.47 5.07 67.66
N GLU A 289 61.37 4.24 68.18
CA GLU A 289 62.46 3.65 67.40
C GLU A 289 61.95 2.71 66.29
N SER A 290 60.88 1.96 66.53
CA SER A 290 60.26 1.08 65.51
C SER A 290 59.42 1.80 64.45
N MET A 291 59.08 3.07 64.67
CA MET A 291 58.32 3.93 63.73
C MET A 291 59.25 4.74 62.79
N ARG A 292 60.55 4.66 62.99
CA ARG A 292 61.60 5.37 62.24
C ARG A 292 62.21 4.49 61.16
#